data_AF-A0A9D7RZ62-F1
#
_entry.id   AF-A0A9D7RZ62-F1
#
_cell.length_a   1.000
_cell.length_b   1.000
_cell.length_c   1.000
_cell.angle_alpha   90.00
_cell.angle_beta   90.00
_cell.angle_gamma   90.00
#
_symmetry.space_group_name_H-M   'P 1'
#
loop_
_entity.id
_entity.type
_entity.pdbx_description
1 polymer ?
#
loop_
_entity_poly.entity_id
_entity_poly.type
_entity_poly.pdbx_seq_one_letter_code
_entity_poly.pdbx_strand_id
1 'polypeptide(L)'
;MLLALAGYNLLLYLVLRDRAYLYYVLFVIGVGTGIASIYGLAGQYLWPDAVDWSNRALIVSFALSGIVGPLFARDFLGTATRAPRWHRALGWGAWLHVAVLAVGLFAPLRSGMQTMSASTLINCVLMLGCGIHCARHGYPGARLYVLAWSVLLLGGMLMALRNFGLLPTHFLTLHGMQIGSALEMLVLSFALADRFNQIKLEKTQAQAQTLAAQQQLLASLQQHERELEQRVAERTAALAVANQRLREMALHDTLTGLANRAALRVSRRGVAARARRRAAAGAVADRSRWLQAGQ
;
A
#
# COMPACT_ATOMS: atom_id res chain seq x y z
N MET A 1 5.22 -32.25 -3.21
CA MET A 1 5.02 -31.22 -2.16
C MET A 1 5.57 -29.85 -2.56
N LEU A 2 6.86 -29.72 -2.87
CA LEU A 2 7.51 -28.43 -3.22
C LEU A 2 6.80 -27.68 -4.34
N LEU A 3 6.46 -28.37 -5.44
CA LEU A 3 5.72 -27.80 -6.57
C LEU A 3 4.31 -27.31 -6.17
N ALA A 4 3.63 -28.01 -5.26
CA ALA A 4 2.31 -27.60 -4.77
C ALA A 4 2.41 -26.32 -3.93
N LEU A 5 3.41 -26.22 -3.05
CA LEU A 5 3.67 -25.01 -2.27
C LEU A 5 4.09 -23.83 -3.16
N ALA A 6 4.94 -24.07 -4.15
CA ALA A 6 5.33 -23.06 -5.13
C ALA A 6 4.12 -22.59 -5.96
N GLY A 7 3.30 -23.51 -6.46
CA GLY A 7 2.08 -23.18 -7.20
C GLY A 7 1.07 -22.39 -6.35
N TYR A 8 0.81 -22.83 -5.12
CA TYR A 8 -0.08 -22.12 -4.20
C TYR A 8 0.43 -20.70 -3.89
N ASN A 9 1.71 -20.55 -3.56
CA ASN A 9 2.28 -19.24 -3.28
C ASN A 9 2.39 -18.35 -4.52
N LEU A 10 2.49 -18.93 -5.72
CA LEU A 10 2.41 -18.19 -6.98
C LEU A 10 1.00 -17.65 -7.23
N LEU A 11 -0.04 -18.44 -6.96
CA LEU A 11 -1.43 -17.96 -7.02
C LEU A 11 -1.65 -16.84 -6.01
N LEU A 12 -1.13 -16.98 -4.80
CA LEU A 12 -1.16 -15.89 -3.80
C LEU A 12 -0.42 -14.65 -4.31
N TYR A 13 0.74 -14.80 -4.95
CA TYR A 13 1.43 -13.66 -5.56
C TYR A 13 0.56 -12.95 -6.62
N LEU A 14 -0.13 -13.70 -7.48
CA LEU A 14 -0.99 -13.10 -8.51
C LEU A 14 -2.17 -12.31 -7.91
N VAL A 15 -2.71 -12.78 -6.78
CA VAL A 15 -3.84 -12.12 -6.09
C VAL A 15 -3.36 -10.95 -5.21
N LEU A 16 -2.31 -11.16 -4.41
CA LEU A 16 -1.84 -10.20 -3.40
C LEU A 16 -0.84 -9.18 -3.97
N ARG A 17 -0.11 -9.53 -5.04
CA ARG A 17 0.98 -8.74 -5.65
C ARG A 17 2.10 -8.33 -4.70
N ASP A 18 2.28 -9.07 -3.59
CA ASP A 18 3.38 -8.88 -2.65
C ASP A 18 4.63 -9.64 -3.11
N ARG A 19 5.75 -8.91 -3.26
CA ARG A 19 7.01 -9.42 -3.82
C ARG A 19 7.63 -10.54 -2.98
N ALA A 20 7.35 -10.61 -1.67
CA ALA A 20 7.87 -11.68 -0.82
C ALA A 20 7.40 -13.06 -1.29
N TYR A 21 6.17 -13.18 -1.81
CA TYR A 21 5.66 -14.44 -2.36
C TYR A 21 6.41 -14.84 -3.63
N LEU A 22 6.73 -13.89 -4.51
CA LEU A 22 7.52 -14.18 -5.71
C LEU A 22 8.93 -14.65 -5.36
N TYR A 23 9.60 -13.97 -4.43
CA TYR A 23 10.93 -14.40 -3.97
C TYR A 23 10.87 -15.79 -3.31
N TYR A 24 9.84 -16.07 -2.51
CA TYR A 24 9.63 -17.41 -1.95
C TYR A 24 9.52 -18.47 -3.05
N VAL A 25 8.66 -18.25 -4.06
CA VAL A 25 8.47 -19.22 -5.15
C VAL A 25 9.77 -19.47 -5.91
N LEU A 26 10.49 -18.41 -6.27
CA LEU A 26 11.78 -18.52 -6.97
C LEU A 26 12.83 -19.25 -6.11
N PHE A 27 12.85 -18.98 -4.81
CA PHE A 27 13.72 -19.66 -3.86
C PHE A 27 13.42 -21.16 -3.79
N VAL A 28 12.14 -21.53 -3.62
CA VAL A 28 11.67 -22.92 -3.56
C VAL A 28 12.00 -23.69 -4.84
N ILE A 29 11.80 -23.05 -6.01
CA ILE A 29 12.14 -23.67 -7.30
C ILE A 29 13.65 -23.90 -7.39
N GLY A 30 14.48 -22.91 -7.04
CA GLY A 30 15.93 -23.08 -7.07
C GLY A 30 16.43 -24.15 -6.10
N VAL A 31 15.93 -24.17 -4.85
CA VAL A 31 16.34 -25.18 -3.86
C VAL A 31 15.83 -26.56 -4.28
N GLY A 32 14.59 -26.65 -4.74
CA GLY A 32 14.00 -27.90 -5.23
C GLY A 32 14.77 -28.48 -6.42
N THR A 33 15.17 -27.64 -7.37
CA THR A 33 15.99 -28.04 -8.52
C THR A 33 17.40 -28.44 -8.09
N GLY A 34 17.99 -27.72 -7.13
CA GLY A 34 19.28 -28.07 -6.53
C GLY A 34 19.24 -29.43 -5.84
N ILE A 35 18.23 -29.68 -5.00
CA ILE A 35 18.02 -30.98 -4.35
C ILE A 35 17.79 -32.07 -5.41
N ALA A 36 16.92 -31.85 -6.40
CA ALA A 36 16.71 -32.81 -7.48
C ALA A 36 18.00 -33.13 -8.26
N SER A 37 18.91 -32.16 -8.40
CA SER A 37 20.22 -32.33 -9.01
C SER A 37 21.16 -33.15 -8.11
N ILE A 38 21.16 -32.96 -6.79
CA ILE A 38 21.94 -33.76 -5.83
C ILE A 38 21.61 -35.27 -5.95
N TYR A 39 20.34 -35.60 -6.13
CA TYR A 39 19.88 -36.99 -6.23
C TYR A 39 19.83 -37.52 -7.68
N GLY A 40 20.32 -36.76 -8.66
CA GLY A 40 20.34 -37.15 -10.07
C GLY A 40 18.98 -37.12 -10.79
N LEU A 41 17.89 -36.88 -10.08
CA LEU A 41 16.52 -36.80 -10.62
C LEU A 41 16.39 -35.70 -11.68
N ALA A 42 17.01 -34.54 -11.44
CA ALA A 42 16.95 -33.44 -12.40
C ALA A 42 17.64 -33.81 -13.72
N GLY A 43 18.81 -34.47 -13.64
CA GLY A 43 19.50 -35.04 -14.79
C GLY A 43 18.66 -36.06 -15.54
N GLN A 44 17.97 -36.95 -14.82
CA GLN A 44 17.18 -38.01 -15.42
C GLN A 44 15.91 -37.51 -16.14
N TYR A 45 15.20 -36.54 -15.56
CA TYR A 45 13.86 -36.16 -16.03
C TYR A 45 13.77 -34.81 -16.73
N LEU A 46 14.62 -33.84 -16.40
CA LEU A 46 14.52 -32.48 -16.96
C LEU A 46 15.45 -32.28 -18.16
N TRP A 47 16.62 -32.91 -18.16
CA TRP A 47 17.63 -32.74 -19.21
C TRP A 47 18.48 -34.02 -19.43
N PRO A 48 17.83 -35.16 -19.76
CA PRO A 48 18.52 -36.45 -19.91
C PRO A 48 19.69 -36.41 -20.91
N ASP A 49 19.55 -35.62 -21.96
CA ASP A 49 20.54 -35.59 -23.06
C ASP A 49 21.66 -34.55 -22.85
N ALA A 50 21.55 -33.67 -21.84
CA ALA A 50 22.49 -32.57 -21.62
C ALA A 50 23.36 -32.81 -20.37
N VAL A 51 24.33 -33.73 -20.48
CA VAL A 51 25.22 -34.13 -19.38
C VAL A 51 26.02 -32.96 -18.82
N ASP A 52 26.58 -32.10 -19.69
CA ASP A 52 27.34 -30.91 -19.27
C ASP A 52 26.51 -29.93 -18.46
N TRP A 53 25.25 -29.72 -18.88
CA TRP A 53 24.30 -28.91 -18.13
C TRP A 53 23.96 -29.57 -16.80
N SER A 54 23.71 -30.88 -16.78
CA SER A 54 23.39 -31.63 -15.57
C SER A 54 24.44 -31.47 -14.48
N ASN A 55 25.72 -31.50 -14.87
CA ASN A 55 26.82 -31.32 -13.94
C ASN A 55 26.91 -29.89 -13.36
N ARG A 56 26.40 -28.88 -14.09
CA ARG A 56 26.39 -27.46 -13.66
C ARG A 56 25.09 -27.03 -13.01
N ALA A 57 23.98 -27.72 -13.28
CA ALA A 57 22.64 -27.37 -12.84
C ALA A 57 22.53 -27.26 -11.32
N LEU A 58 23.27 -28.09 -10.59
CA LEU A 58 23.39 -27.99 -9.13
C LEU A 58 23.91 -26.61 -8.70
N ILE A 59 25.03 -26.17 -9.28
CA ILE A 59 25.69 -24.90 -8.97
C ILE A 59 24.78 -23.73 -9.32
N VAL A 60 24.19 -23.76 -10.51
CA VAL A 60 23.28 -22.72 -10.99
C VAL A 60 22.05 -22.62 -10.09
N SER A 61 21.45 -23.75 -9.72
CA SER A 61 20.25 -23.78 -8.87
C SER A 61 20.50 -23.17 -7.50
N PHE A 62 21.59 -23.57 -6.84
CA PHE A 62 21.95 -23.00 -5.53
C PHE A 62 22.43 -21.56 -5.61
N ALA A 63 23.08 -21.14 -6.71
CA ALA A 63 23.43 -19.74 -6.92
C ALA A 63 22.18 -18.87 -7.10
N LEU A 64 21.19 -19.32 -7.88
CA LEU A 64 19.91 -18.62 -8.03
C LEU A 64 19.16 -18.52 -6.70
N SER A 65 19.05 -19.62 -5.96
CA SER A 65 18.48 -19.58 -4.60
C SER A 65 19.27 -18.67 -3.66
N GLY A 66 20.60 -18.64 -3.80
CA GLY A 66 21.48 -17.76 -3.04
C GLY A 66 21.32 -16.27 -3.38
N ILE A 67 20.91 -15.92 -4.60
CA ILE A 67 20.53 -14.56 -4.98
C ILE A 67 19.17 -14.20 -4.38
N VAL A 68 18.19 -15.10 -4.53
CA VAL A 68 16.79 -14.83 -4.17
C VAL A 68 16.58 -14.87 -2.65
N GLY A 69 17.24 -15.76 -1.92
CA GLY A 69 17.09 -15.90 -0.46
C GLY A 69 17.33 -14.59 0.32
N PRO A 70 18.44 -13.88 0.10
CA PRO A 70 18.69 -12.58 0.73
C PRO A 70 17.69 -11.50 0.31
N LEU A 71 17.22 -11.52 -0.94
CA LEU A 71 16.18 -10.60 -1.39
C LEU A 71 14.83 -10.89 -0.70
N PHE A 72 14.49 -12.17 -0.55
CA PHE A 72 13.36 -12.62 0.26
C PHE A 72 13.49 -12.11 1.69
N ALA A 73 14.64 -12.33 2.34
CA ALA A 73 14.87 -11.87 3.71
C ALA A 73 14.75 -10.34 3.84
N ARG A 74 15.27 -9.58 2.86
CA ARG A 74 15.20 -8.11 2.86
C ARG A 74 13.77 -7.62 2.86
N ASP A 75 12.92 -8.20 2.01
CA ASP A 75 11.52 -7.83 1.85
C ASP A 75 10.68 -8.35 3.01
N PHE A 76 10.76 -9.65 3.31
CA PHE A 76 9.99 -10.32 4.35
C PHE A 76 10.18 -9.67 5.72
N LEU A 77 11.44 -9.43 6.13
CA LEU A 77 11.76 -8.80 7.42
C LEU A 77 11.66 -7.26 7.40
N GLY A 78 11.37 -6.65 6.24
CA GLY A 78 11.26 -5.19 6.11
C GLY A 78 12.56 -4.46 6.47
N THR A 79 13.72 -5.05 6.16
CA THR A 79 15.03 -4.55 6.62
C THR A 79 15.40 -3.16 6.11
N ALA A 80 14.82 -2.71 4.99
CA ALA A 80 15.12 -1.41 4.39
C ALA A 80 14.87 -0.25 5.37
N THR A 81 13.75 -0.31 6.09
CA THR A 81 13.35 0.73 7.05
C THR A 81 13.78 0.40 8.47
N ARG A 82 13.76 -0.89 8.85
CA ARG A 82 13.98 -1.30 10.24
C ARG A 82 15.45 -1.58 10.56
N ALA A 83 16.22 -2.12 9.61
CA ALA A 83 17.58 -2.61 9.83
C ALA A 83 18.51 -2.36 8.61
N PRO A 84 18.84 -1.10 8.28
CA PRO A 84 19.51 -0.74 7.02
C PRO A 84 20.94 -1.31 6.87
N ARG A 85 21.63 -1.59 7.98
CA ARG A 85 22.94 -2.28 7.93
C ARG A 85 22.80 -3.72 7.43
N TRP A 86 21.83 -4.46 7.98
CA TRP A 86 21.49 -5.81 7.53
C TRP A 86 20.95 -5.83 6.11
N HIS A 87 20.15 -4.82 5.73
CA HIS A 87 19.68 -4.66 4.36
C HIS A 87 20.82 -4.60 3.33
N ARG A 88 21.87 -3.82 3.61
CA ARG A 88 23.06 -3.74 2.77
C ARG A 88 23.85 -5.04 2.76
N ALA A 89 24.05 -5.64 3.93
CA ALA A 89 24.78 -6.90 4.04
C ALA A 89 24.11 -8.03 3.22
N LEU A 90 22.79 -8.19 3.33
CA LEU A 90 22.00 -9.12 2.51
C LEU A 90 22.10 -8.79 1.01
N GLY A 91 22.15 -7.51 0.65
CA GLY A 91 22.40 -7.09 -0.74
C GLY A 91 23.76 -7.55 -1.26
N TRP A 92 24.82 -7.43 -0.44
CA TRP A 92 26.14 -7.97 -0.78
C TRP A 92 26.15 -9.50 -0.86
N GLY A 93 25.40 -10.18 0.00
CA GLY A 93 25.19 -11.63 -0.08
C GLY A 93 24.55 -12.06 -1.40
N ALA A 94 23.56 -11.31 -1.89
CA ALA A 94 22.97 -11.57 -3.21
C ALA A 94 23.99 -11.35 -4.35
N TRP A 95 24.75 -10.25 -4.32
CA TRP A 95 25.79 -9.97 -5.31
C TRP A 95 26.91 -11.01 -5.32
N LEU A 96 27.29 -11.54 -4.15
CA LEU A 96 28.22 -12.66 -4.05
C LEU A 96 27.72 -13.86 -4.86
N HIS A 97 26.43 -14.19 -4.76
CA HIS A 97 25.86 -15.30 -5.52
C HIS A 97 25.67 -15.01 -7.01
N VAL A 98 25.56 -13.74 -7.43
CA VAL A 98 25.69 -13.37 -8.86
C VAL A 98 27.09 -13.72 -9.37
N ALA A 99 28.13 -13.42 -8.59
CA ALA A 99 29.50 -13.82 -8.96
C ALA A 99 29.66 -15.34 -9.00
N VAL A 100 29.08 -16.06 -8.04
CA VAL A 100 29.10 -17.55 -8.03
C VAL A 100 28.35 -18.12 -9.23
N LEU A 101 27.25 -17.51 -9.65
CA LEU A 101 26.54 -17.92 -10.87
C LEU A 101 27.46 -17.79 -12.10
N ALA A 102 28.18 -16.68 -12.23
CA ALA A 102 29.14 -16.49 -13.31
C ALA A 102 30.26 -17.54 -13.27
N VAL A 103 30.84 -17.79 -12.09
CA VAL A 103 31.86 -18.84 -11.92
C VAL A 103 31.30 -20.23 -12.27
N GLY A 104 30.07 -20.54 -11.84
CA GLY A 104 29.43 -21.83 -12.12
C GLY A 104 29.16 -22.08 -13.61
N LEU A 105 28.89 -21.02 -14.37
CA LEU A 105 28.64 -21.11 -15.81
C LEU A 105 29.93 -21.17 -16.64
N PHE A 106 30.93 -20.35 -16.29
CA PHE A 106 32.10 -20.15 -17.16
C PHE A 106 33.40 -20.79 -16.66
N ALA A 107 33.53 -21.04 -15.35
CA ALA A 107 34.74 -21.60 -14.77
C ALA A 107 34.69 -23.14 -14.70
N PRO A 108 35.82 -23.80 -14.37
CA PRO A 108 35.86 -25.23 -14.11
C PRO A 108 34.91 -25.64 -12.96
N LEU A 109 34.28 -26.81 -13.09
CA LEU A 109 33.27 -27.28 -12.13
C LEU A 109 33.79 -27.32 -10.70
N ARG A 110 35.05 -27.71 -10.50
CA ARG A 110 35.68 -27.75 -9.16
C ARG A 110 35.65 -26.39 -8.48
N SER A 111 36.02 -25.32 -9.19
CA SER A 111 35.98 -23.95 -8.68
C SER A 111 34.54 -23.50 -8.42
N GLY A 112 33.60 -23.85 -9.31
CA GLY A 112 32.17 -23.59 -9.12
C GLY A 112 31.60 -24.26 -7.86
N MET A 113 31.91 -25.54 -7.61
CA MET A 113 31.45 -26.24 -6.42
C MET A 113 32.03 -25.67 -5.12
N GLN A 114 33.32 -25.32 -5.12
CA GLN A 114 33.99 -24.73 -3.95
C GLN A 114 33.41 -23.36 -3.60
N THR A 115 33.28 -22.47 -4.60
CA THR A 115 32.72 -21.13 -4.42
C THR A 115 31.23 -21.18 -4.03
N MET A 116 30.44 -22.08 -4.61
CA MET A 116 29.05 -22.35 -4.20
C MET A 116 28.99 -22.75 -2.72
N SER A 117 29.76 -23.76 -2.32
CA SER A 117 29.71 -24.28 -0.95
C SER A 117 30.11 -23.23 0.09
N ALA A 118 31.20 -22.50 -0.16
CA ALA A 118 31.69 -21.45 0.73
C ALA A 118 30.71 -20.27 0.82
N SER A 119 30.18 -19.79 -0.32
CA SER A 119 29.24 -18.67 -0.35
C SER A 119 27.89 -19.03 0.28
N THR A 120 27.38 -20.25 0.09
CA THR A 120 26.14 -20.70 0.73
C THR A 120 26.27 -20.69 2.25
N LEU A 121 27.41 -21.13 2.80
CA LEU A 121 27.64 -21.07 4.25
C LEU A 121 27.63 -19.62 4.77
N ILE A 122 28.31 -18.71 4.08
CA ILE A 122 28.32 -17.28 4.41
C ILE A 122 26.89 -16.73 4.42
N ASN A 123 26.10 -17.07 3.40
CA ASN A 123 24.73 -16.59 3.26
C ASN A 123 23.79 -17.15 4.34
N CYS A 124 23.93 -18.44 4.69
CA CYS A 124 23.22 -19.05 5.80
C CYS A 124 23.48 -18.31 7.13
N VAL A 125 24.75 -18.02 7.45
CA VAL A 125 25.12 -17.27 8.66
C VAL A 125 24.55 -15.86 8.62
N LEU A 126 24.66 -15.19 7.47
CA LEU A 126 24.15 -13.84 7.29
C LEU A 126 22.62 -13.76 7.47
N MET A 127 21.89 -14.68 6.83
CA MET A 127 20.43 -14.72 6.87
C MET A 127 19.91 -15.11 8.25
N LEU A 128 20.53 -16.09 8.90
CA LEU A 128 20.18 -16.47 10.27
C LEU A 128 20.51 -15.34 11.27
N GLY A 129 21.69 -14.71 11.13
CA GLY A 129 22.09 -13.57 11.96
C GLY A 129 21.15 -12.39 11.83
N CYS A 130 20.73 -12.05 10.60
CA CYS A 130 19.71 -11.04 10.35
C CYS A 130 18.37 -11.43 11.00
N GLY A 131 17.93 -12.67 10.81
CA GLY A 131 16.69 -13.17 11.39
C GLY A 131 16.69 -13.09 12.91
N ILE A 132 17.76 -13.54 13.57
CA ILE A 132 17.92 -13.49 15.03
C ILE A 132 17.91 -12.04 15.52
N HIS A 133 18.61 -11.14 14.83
CA HIS A 133 18.59 -9.72 15.15
C HIS A 133 17.16 -9.15 15.09
N CYS A 134 16.45 -9.39 13.99
CA CYS A 134 15.07 -8.95 13.82
C CYS A 134 14.12 -9.57 14.86
N ALA A 135 14.30 -10.85 15.21
CA ALA A 135 13.49 -11.53 16.21
C ALA A 135 13.70 -10.95 17.62
N ARG A 136 14.94 -10.59 17.97
CA ARG A 136 15.27 -9.92 19.25
C ARG A 136 14.69 -8.51 19.33
N HIS A 137 14.55 -7.81 18.21
CA HIS A 137 13.94 -6.49 18.13
C HIS A 137 12.41 -6.53 17.94
N GLY A 138 11.80 -7.72 18.01
CA GLY A 138 10.34 -7.88 17.95
C GLY A 138 9.74 -7.61 16.58
N TYR A 139 10.50 -7.79 15.49
CA TYR A 139 9.96 -7.53 14.15
C TYR A 139 8.91 -8.60 13.78
N PRO A 140 7.81 -8.20 13.11
CA PRO A 140 6.76 -9.13 12.76
C PRO A 140 7.25 -10.25 11.84
N GLY A 141 6.78 -11.48 12.06
CA GLY A 141 7.19 -12.67 11.30
C GLY A 141 8.64 -13.15 11.54
N ALA A 142 9.49 -12.39 12.24
CA ALA A 142 10.92 -12.72 12.36
C ALA A 142 11.19 -14.00 13.17
N ARG A 143 10.36 -14.32 14.17
CA ARG A 143 10.49 -15.57 14.94
C ARG A 143 10.20 -16.81 14.08
N LEU A 144 9.15 -16.76 13.27
CA LEU A 144 8.80 -17.83 12.33
C LEU A 144 9.88 -17.99 11.25
N TYR A 145 10.43 -16.87 10.76
CA TYR A 145 11.57 -16.89 9.85
C TYR A 145 12.77 -17.60 10.47
N VAL A 146 13.18 -17.25 11.69
CA VAL A 146 14.33 -17.91 12.36
C VAL A 146 14.06 -19.40 12.58
N LEU A 147 12.84 -19.77 12.96
CA LEU A 147 12.44 -21.17 13.11
C LEU A 147 12.59 -21.94 11.80
N ALA A 148 12.03 -21.40 10.71
CA ALA A 148 12.12 -21.98 9.37
C ALA A 148 13.58 -22.22 8.95
N TRP A 149 14.42 -21.18 9.03
CA TRP A 149 15.84 -21.26 8.66
C TRP A 149 16.62 -22.23 9.55
N SER A 150 16.31 -22.28 10.85
CA SER A 150 16.98 -23.20 11.78
C SER A 150 16.70 -24.67 11.45
N VAL A 151 15.46 -25.00 11.06
CA VAL A 151 15.07 -26.36 10.67
C VAL A 151 15.75 -26.79 9.36
N LEU A 152 15.84 -25.88 8.38
CA LEU A 152 16.60 -26.13 7.15
C LEU A 152 18.08 -26.39 7.43
N LEU A 153 18.70 -25.54 8.26
CA LEU A 153 20.11 -25.66 8.62
C LEU A 153 20.40 -26.95 9.40
N LEU A 154 19.50 -27.38 10.28
CA LEU A 154 19.60 -28.66 10.96
C LEU A 154 19.58 -29.83 9.96
N GLY A 155 18.67 -29.80 8.98
CA GLY A 155 18.63 -30.80 7.91
C GLY A 155 19.91 -30.85 7.07
N GLY A 156 20.47 -29.68 6.73
CA GLY A 156 21.75 -29.57 6.03
C GLY A 156 22.94 -30.06 6.88
N MET A 157 22.94 -29.75 8.18
CA MET A 157 23.94 -30.22 9.13
C MET A 157 23.95 -31.75 9.23
N LEU A 158 22.78 -32.38 9.34
CA LEU A 158 22.66 -33.84 9.37
C LEU A 158 23.23 -34.49 8.09
N MET A 159 22.95 -33.89 6.93
CA MET A 159 23.52 -34.35 5.65
C MET A 159 25.05 -34.20 5.64
N ALA A 160 25.58 -33.05 6.10
CA ALA A 160 27.02 -32.80 6.14
C ALA A 160 27.74 -33.82 7.04
N LEU A 161 27.27 -34.01 8.27
CA LEU A 161 27.86 -34.97 9.22
C LEU A 161 27.84 -36.40 8.67
N ARG A 162 26.74 -36.81 8.01
CA ARG A 162 26.66 -38.10 7.32
C ARG A 162 27.71 -38.21 6.21
N ASN A 163 27.86 -37.17 5.38
CA ASN A 163 28.82 -37.18 4.28
C ASN A 163 30.29 -37.20 4.76
N PHE A 164 30.58 -36.69 5.95
CA PHE A 164 31.89 -36.83 6.61
C PHE A 164 32.09 -38.16 7.35
N GLY A 165 31.10 -39.06 7.34
CA GLY A 165 31.18 -40.35 8.02
C GLY A 165 31.04 -40.28 9.56
N LEU A 166 30.71 -39.10 10.11
CA LEU A 166 30.53 -38.90 11.55
C LEU A 166 29.19 -39.46 12.06
N LEU A 167 28.21 -39.61 11.17
CA LEU A 167 26.91 -40.19 11.48
C LEU A 167 26.60 -41.39 10.58
N PRO A 168 25.99 -42.45 11.12
CA PRO A 168 25.53 -43.58 10.32
C PRO A 168 24.41 -43.15 9.37
N THR A 169 24.30 -43.86 8.25
CA THR A 169 23.22 -43.66 7.28
C THR A 169 21.96 -44.36 7.77
N HIS A 170 21.00 -43.57 8.24
CA HIS A 170 19.64 -44.01 8.57
C HIS A 170 18.64 -43.05 7.92
N PHE A 171 17.35 -43.39 7.93
CA PHE A 171 16.29 -42.61 7.28
C PHE A 171 16.38 -41.09 7.54
N LEU A 172 16.60 -40.68 8.80
CA LEU A 172 16.69 -39.27 9.18
C LEU A 172 17.95 -38.57 8.66
N THR A 173 19.12 -39.22 8.69
CA THR A 173 20.35 -38.63 8.16
C THR A 173 20.37 -38.68 6.63
N LEU A 174 19.68 -39.65 6.02
CA LEU A 174 19.52 -39.80 4.58
C LEU A 174 18.63 -38.70 3.98
N HIS A 175 17.47 -38.46 4.61
CA HIS A 175 16.43 -37.55 4.13
C HIS A 175 16.36 -36.22 4.88
N GLY A 176 17.26 -35.98 5.84
CA GLY A 176 17.23 -34.82 6.73
C GLY A 176 17.18 -33.47 6.01
N MET A 177 17.93 -33.30 4.92
CA MET A 177 17.89 -32.07 4.11
C MET A 177 16.52 -31.88 3.43
N GLN A 178 15.91 -32.95 2.93
CA GLN A 178 14.61 -32.89 2.25
C GLN A 178 13.48 -32.61 3.25
N ILE A 179 13.50 -33.28 4.40
CA ILE A 179 12.56 -33.05 5.51
C ILE A 179 12.73 -31.63 6.06
N GLY A 180 13.97 -31.18 6.27
CA GLY A 180 14.27 -29.84 6.75
C GLY A 180 13.79 -28.76 5.80
N SER A 181 14.04 -28.92 4.48
CA SER A 181 13.54 -28.00 3.44
C SER A 181 12.01 -28.03 3.36
N ALA A 182 11.39 -29.21 3.45
CA ALA A 182 9.94 -29.34 3.45
C ALA A 182 9.29 -28.57 4.60
N LEU A 183 9.80 -28.75 5.81
CA LEU A 183 9.33 -28.06 7.01
C LEU A 183 9.59 -26.56 6.94
N GLU A 184 10.79 -26.15 6.51
CA GLU A 184 11.15 -24.74 6.32
C GLU A 184 10.17 -24.05 5.37
N MET A 185 9.89 -24.65 4.21
CA MET A 185 8.96 -24.08 3.24
C MET A 185 7.52 -24.01 3.75
N LEU A 186 7.08 -24.97 4.56
CA LEU A 186 5.77 -24.92 5.22
C LEU A 186 5.71 -23.78 6.24
N VAL A 187 6.73 -23.66 7.09
CA VAL A 187 6.82 -22.61 8.11
C VAL A 187 6.90 -21.23 7.47
N LEU A 188 7.69 -21.05 6.40
CA LEU A 188 7.76 -19.79 5.65
C LEU A 188 6.42 -19.46 4.96
N SER A 189 5.74 -20.45 4.39
CA SER A 189 4.42 -20.22 3.78
C SER A 189 3.39 -19.76 4.82
N PHE A 190 3.43 -20.33 6.02
CA PHE A 190 2.60 -19.88 7.15
C PHE A 190 3.01 -18.46 7.60
N ALA A 191 4.32 -18.19 7.70
CA ALA A 191 4.83 -16.88 8.09
C ALA A 191 4.44 -15.77 7.09
N LEU A 192 4.38 -16.09 5.80
CA LEU A 192 3.88 -15.18 4.76
C LEU A 192 2.39 -14.90 4.94
N ALA A 193 1.57 -15.92 5.20
CA ALA A 193 0.15 -15.75 5.46
C ALA A 193 -0.12 -14.89 6.72
N ASP A 194 0.65 -15.10 7.79
CA ASP A 194 0.59 -14.29 9.01
C ASP A 194 0.97 -12.83 8.73
N ARG A 195 2.09 -12.59 8.02
CA ARG A 195 2.52 -11.25 7.59
C ARG A 195 1.43 -10.56 6.76
N PHE A 196 0.78 -11.28 5.84
CA PHE A 196 -0.30 -10.72 5.04
C PHE A 196 -1.50 -10.30 5.90
N ASN A 197 -1.92 -11.14 6.85
CA ASN A 197 -3.02 -10.81 7.74
C ASN A 197 -2.73 -9.56 8.59
N GLN A 198 -1.49 -9.39 9.03
CA GLN A 198 -1.06 -8.20 9.77
C GLN A 198 -1.09 -6.96 8.89
N ILE A 199 -0.51 -7.01 7.69
CA ILE A 199 -0.55 -5.89 6.74
C ILE A 199 -2.00 -5.52 6.38
N LYS A 200 -2.88 -6.51 6.22
CA LYS A 200 -4.31 -6.29 5.96
C LYS A 200 -4.99 -5.60 7.14
N LEU A 201 -4.68 -6.02 8.38
CA LEU A 201 -5.22 -5.41 9.59
C LEU A 201 -4.76 -3.95 9.72
N GLU A 202 -3.46 -3.69 9.56
CA GLU A 202 -2.88 -2.34 9.59
C GLU A 202 -3.54 -1.43 8.53
N LYS A 203 -3.72 -1.93 7.31
CA LYS A 203 -4.41 -1.20 6.24
C LYS A 203 -5.87 -0.89 6.58
N THR A 204 -6.57 -1.85 7.16
CA THR A 204 -7.98 -1.68 7.56
C THR A 204 -8.11 -0.65 8.68
N GLN A 205 -7.20 -0.68 9.66
CA GLN A 205 -7.15 0.30 10.75
C GLN A 205 -6.83 1.71 10.23
N ALA A 206 -5.85 1.85 9.34
CA ALA A 206 -5.51 3.14 8.73
C ALA A 206 -6.68 3.71 7.91
N GLN A 207 -7.41 2.86 7.17
CA GLN A 207 -8.61 3.26 6.44
C GLN A 207 -9.73 3.71 7.38
N ALA A 208 -9.97 2.98 8.47
CA ALA A 208 -10.96 3.36 9.49
C ALA A 208 -10.62 4.70 10.16
N GLN A 209 -9.35 4.93 10.48
CA GLN A 209 -8.88 6.21 11.04
C GLN A 209 -9.08 7.37 10.05
N THR A 210 -8.78 7.15 8.77
CA THR A 210 -8.99 8.16 7.72
C THR A 210 -10.47 8.49 7.56
N LEU A 211 -11.34 7.48 7.57
CA LEU A 211 -12.79 7.68 7.48
C LEU A 211 -13.34 8.42 8.70
N ALA A 212 -12.90 8.07 9.91
CA ALA A 212 -13.28 8.76 11.14
C ALA A 212 -12.85 10.24 11.11
N ALA A 213 -11.63 10.53 10.66
CA ALA A 213 -11.14 11.90 10.51
C ALA A 213 -11.97 12.70 9.48
N GLN A 214 -12.36 12.08 8.37
CA GLN A 214 -13.26 12.71 7.38
C GLN A 214 -14.64 13.01 7.96
N GLN A 215 -15.22 12.09 8.74
CA GLN A 215 -16.50 12.29 9.40
C GLN A 215 -16.45 13.44 10.42
N GLN A 216 -15.37 13.53 11.20
CA GLN A 216 -15.16 14.63 12.15
C GLN A 216 -15.03 15.98 11.42
N LEU A 217 -14.31 16.01 10.30
CA LEU A 217 -14.17 17.21 9.48
C LEU A 217 -15.53 17.66 8.91
N LEU A 218 -16.32 16.73 8.38
CA LEU A 218 -17.66 17.03 7.87
C LEU A 218 -18.60 17.54 8.96
N ALA A 219 -18.57 16.93 10.15
CA ALA A 219 -19.36 17.40 11.28
C ALA A 219 -18.96 18.82 11.70
N SER A 220 -17.66 19.12 11.73
CA SER A 220 -17.16 20.48 12.01
C SER A 220 -17.59 21.49 10.95
N LEU A 221 -17.54 21.13 9.66
CA LEU A 221 -18.00 21.98 8.57
C LEU A 221 -19.50 22.27 8.65
N GLN A 222 -20.32 21.27 8.93
CA GLN A 222 -21.77 21.45 9.12
C GLN A 222 -22.07 22.35 10.32
N GLN A 223 -21.28 22.25 11.39
CA GLN A 223 -21.42 23.16 12.53
C GLN A 223 -21.06 24.60 12.14
N HIS A 224 -19.96 24.80 11.42
CA HIS A 224 -19.55 26.11 10.93
C HIS A 224 -20.57 26.70 9.95
N GLU A 225 -21.15 25.88 9.07
CA GLU A 225 -22.20 26.30 8.15
C GLU A 225 -23.44 26.80 8.91
N ARG A 226 -23.90 26.04 9.91
CA ARG A 226 -25.03 26.46 10.77
C ARG A 226 -24.73 27.75 11.54
N GLU A 227 -23.52 27.89 12.07
CA GLU A 227 -23.10 29.12 12.74
C GLU A 227 -23.06 30.32 11.78
N LEU A 228 -22.59 30.11 10.54
CA LEU A 228 -22.60 31.15 9.51
C LEU A 228 -24.01 31.53 9.08
N GLU A 229 -24.90 30.56 8.89
CA GLU A 229 -26.31 30.80 8.58
C GLU A 229 -26.99 31.63 9.68
N GLN A 230 -26.76 31.29 10.96
CA GLN A 230 -27.26 32.07 12.09
C GLN A 230 -26.73 33.51 12.06
N ARG A 231 -25.42 33.69 11.89
CA ARG A 231 -24.82 35.04 11.82
C ARG A 231 -25.33 35.85 10.64
N VAL A 232 -25.52 35.22 9.47
CA VAL A 232 -26.09 35.87 8.29
C VAL A 232 -27.51 36.31 8.61
N ALA A 233 -28.36 35.41 9.14
CA ALA A 233 -29.74 35.71 9.50
C ALA A 233 -29.83 36.89 10.48
N GLU A 234 -29.05 36.86 11.57
CA GLU A 234 -28.95 37.95 12.56
C GLU A 234 -28.55 39.27 11.91
N ARG A 235 -27.51 39.27 11.06
CA ARG A 235 -27.05 40.47 10.35
C ARG A 235 -28.10 41.00 9.40
N THR A 236 -28.79 40.16 8.62
CA THR A 236 -29.89 40.60 7.76
C THR A 236 -31.05 41.20 8.54
N ALA A 237 -31.42 40.63 9.68
CA ALA A 237 -32.47 41.16 10.53
C ALA A 237 -32.09 42.53 11.11
N ALA A 238 -30.87 42.67 11.64
CA ALA A 238 -30.35 43.93 12.12
C ALA A 238 -30.28 45.00 11.01
N LEU A 239 -29.85 44.61 9.81
CA LEU A 239 -29.79 45.49 8.65
C LEU A 239 -31.18 45.95 8.22
N ALA A 240 -32.17 45.04 8.22
CA ALA A 240 -33.55 45.37 7.88
C ALA A 240 -34.14 46.40 8.85
N VAL A 241 -33.93 46.21 10.16
CA VAL A 241 -34.34 47.18 11.19
C VAL A 241 -33.64 48.52 11.02
N ALA A 242 -32.32 48.53 10.77
CA ALA A 242 -31.57 49.75 10.53
C ALA A 242 -32.03 50.48 9.26
N ASN A 243 -32.29 49.75 8.17
CA ASN A 243 -32.85 50.31 6.94
C ASN A 243 -34.24 50.90 7.16
N GLN A 244 -35.09 50.24 7.95
CA GLN A 244 -36.42 50.74 8.28
C GLN A 244 -36.33 52.04 9.09
N ARG A 245 -35.49 52.09 10.12
CA ARG A 245 -35.23 53.32 10.88
C ARG A 245 -34.67 54.45 10.02
N LEU A 246 -33.75 54.15 9.11
CA LEU A 246 -33.21 55.15 8.17
C LEU A 246 -34.29 55.66 7.23
N ARG A 247 -35.18 54.80 6.73
CA ARG A 247 -36.33 55.23 5.91
C ARG A 247 -37.30 56.10 6.71
N GLU A 248 -37.59 55.73 7.95
CA GLU A 248 -38.44 56.53 8.84
C GLU A 248 -37.82 57.92 9.07
N MET A 249 -36.54 58.01 9.42
CA MET A 249 -35.83 59.30 9.57
C MET A 249 -35.72 60.09 8.26
N ALA A 250 -35.59 59.41 7.11
CA ALA A 250 -35.50 60.06 5.81
C ALA A 250 -36.86 60.57 5.30
N LEU A 251 -37.98 60.02 5.77
CA LEU A 251 -39.32 60.36 5.33
C LEU A 251 -40.12 61.18 6.34
N HIS A 252 -39.77 61.13 7.63
CA HIS A 252 -40.45 61.83 8.71
C HIS A 252 -39.52 62.81 9.40
N ASP A 253 -40.08 63.95 9.83
CA ASP A 253 -39.39 64.98 10.58
C ASP A 253 -39.29 64.55 12.06
N THR A 254 -38.08 64.57 12.62
CA THR A 254 -37.80 63.99 13.95
C THR A 254 -38.42 64.74 15.12
N LEU A 255 -38.78 66.03 14.93
CA LEU A 255 -39.37 66.86 15.98
C LEU A 255 -40.91 66.79 16.00
N THR A 256 -41.53 66.55 14.83
CA THR A 256 -42.98 66.66 14.65
C THR A 256 -43.68 65.37 14.25
N GLY A 257 -42.95 64.33 13.81
CA GLY A 257 -43.49 63.06 13.33
C GLY A 257 -44.18 63.14 11.96
N LEU A 258 -44.36 64.34 11.41
CA LEU A 258 -44.98 64.58 10.11
C LEU A 258 -44.01 64.26 8.96
N ALA A 259 -44.54 64.02 7.76
CA ALA A 259 -43.70 63.75 6.58
C ALA A 259 -42.77 64.93 6.28
N ASN A 260 -41.47 64.67 6.10
CA ASN A 260 -40.49 65.73 5.89
C ASN A 260 -40.56 66.32 4.46
N ARG A 261 -39.78 67.37 4.19
CA ARG A 261 -39.76 68.07 2.90
C ARG A 261 -39.37 67.17 1.72
N ALA A 262 -38.53 66.16 1.91
CA ALA A 262 -38.16 65.19 0.87
C ALA A 262 -39.31 64.23 0.56
N ALA A 263 -40.00 63.69 1.57
CA ALA A 263 -41.19 62.86 1.41
C ALA A 263 -42.33 63.62 0.71
N LEU A 264 -42.56 64.87 1.09
CA LEU A 264 -43.55 65.75 0.45
C LEU A 264 -43.22 66.04 -1.02
N ARG A 265 -41.94 66.21 -1.38
CA ARG A 265 -41.50 66.40 -2.78
C ARG A 265 -41.78 65.15 -3.63
N VAL A 266 -41.49 63.96 -3.10
CA VAL A 266 -41.74 62.68 -3.78
C VAL A 266 -43.25 62.47 -3.97
N SER A 267 -44.03 62.66 -2.91
CA SER A 267 -45.50 62.55 -2.97
C SER A 267 -46.10 63.53 -3.98
N ARG A 268 -45.68 64.81 -3.96
CA ARG A 268 -46.15 65.81 -4.92
C ARG A 268 -45.83 65.44 -6.37
N ARG A 269 -44.62 64.94 -6.66
CA ARG A 269 -44.25 64.45 -8.00
C ARG A 269 -45.11 63.25 -8.41
N GLY A 270 -45.35 62.31 -7.51
CA GLY A 270 -46.22 61.15 -7.74
C GLY A 270 -47.68 61.54 -8.02
N VAL A 271 -48.25 62.45 -7.23
CA VAL A 271 -49.61 62.99 -7.45
C VAL A 271 -49.67 63.76 -8.77
N ALA A 272 -48.69 64.62 -9.08
CA ALA A 272 -48.64 65.35 -10.34
C ALA A 272 -48.54 64.41 -11.55
N ALA A 273 -47.75 63.34 -11.46
CA ALA A 273 -47.67 62.32 -12.51
C ALA A 273 -49.00 61.57 -12.69
N ARG A 274 -49.67 61.19 -11.59
CA ARG A 274 -50.99 60.56 -11.63
C ARG A 274 -52.07 61.48 -12.19
N ALA A 275 -52.05 62.75 -11.80
CA ALA A 275 -52.95 63.77 -12.32
C ALA A 275 -52.73 64.02 -13.81
N ARG A 276 -51.47 64.11 -14.27
CA ARG A 276 -51.14 64.18 -15.71
C ARG A 276 -51.60 62.95 -16.49
N ARG A 277 -51.45 61.73 -15.93
CA ARG A 277 -51.98 60.51 -16.56
C ARG A 277 -53.51 60.53 -16.63
N ARG A 278 -54.21 60.96 -15.58
CA ARG A 278 -55.67 61.10 -15.57
C ARG A 278 -56.15 62.20 -16.53
N ALA A 279 -55.47 63.33 -16.58
CA ALA A 279 -55.78 64.42 -17.50
C ALA A 279 -55.50 64.03 -18.97
N ALA A 280 -54.41 63.31 -19.24
CA ALA A 280 -54.15 62.72 -20.55
C ALA A 280 -55.21 61.68 -20.93
N ALA A 281 -55.61 60.81 -20.01
CA ALA A 281 -56.70 59.86 -20.23
C ALA A 281 -58.06 60.55 -20.46
N GLY A 282 -58.34 61.64 -19.74
CA GLY A 282 -59.54 62.46 -19.93
C GLY A 282 -59.54 63.25 -21.24
N ALA A 283 -58.41 63.81 -21.66
CA ALA A 283 -58.27 64.53 -22.92
C ALA A 283 -58.37 63.59 -24.15
N VAL A 284 -57.91 62.33 -24.02
CA VAL A 284 -58.15 61.28 -25.03
C VAL A 284 -59.63 60.93 -25.11
N ALA A 285 -60.34 60.86 -23.97
CA ALA A 285 -61.78 60.63 -23.94
C ALA A 285 -62.59 61.80 -24.54
N ASP A 286 -62.18 63.05 -24.31
CA ASP A 286 -62.87 64.23 -24.84
C ASP A 286 -62.66 64.40 -26.36
N ARG A 287 -61.45 64.12 -26.88
CA ARG A 287 -61.21 64.07 -28.34
C ARG A 287 -62.08 63.05 -29.07
N SER A 288 -62.40 61.92 -28.42
CA SER A 288 -63.29 60.90 -28.99
C SER A 288 -64.76 61.35 -29.04
N ARG A 289 -65.18 62.28 -28.17
CA ARG A 289 -66.55 62.82 -28.17
C ARG A 289 -66.76 63.89 -29.25
N TRP A 290 -65.77 64.73 -29.51
CA TRP A 290 -65.85 65.73 -30.59
C TRP A 290 -65.87 65.12 -32.00
N LEU A 291 -65.26 63.94 -32.19
CA LEU A 291 -65.34 63.20 -33.45
C LEU A 291 -66.70 62.52 -33.69
N GLN A 292 -67.52 62.35 -32.64
CA GLN A 292 -68.88 61.77 -32.76
C GLN A 292 -69.98 62.82 -32.88
N ALA A 293 -69.71 64.10 -32.55
CA ALA A 293 -70.69 65.19 -32.64
C ALA A 293 -70.64 65.96 -33.98
N GLY A 294 -69.83 65.50 -34.95
CA GLY A 294 -69.64 66.13 -36.27
C GLY A 294 -70.16 65.29 -37.45
N GLN A 295 -71.04 64.32 -37.21
CA GLN A 295 -71.83 63.60 -38.23
C GLN A 295 -73.31 63.92 -38.03
#